data_AF-A0A7Z9ZHC0-F1
#
_entry.id   AF-A0A7Z9ZHC0-F1
#
_cell.length_a   1.000
_cell.length_b   1.000
_cell.length_c   1.000
_cell.angle_alpha   90.00
_cell.angle_beta   90.00
_cell.angle_gamma   90.00
#
_symmetry.space_group_name_H-M   'P 1'
#
loop_
_entity.id
_entity.type
_entity.pdbx_description
1 polymer ?
#
loop_
_entity_poly.entity_id
_entity_poly.type
_entity_poly.pdbx_seq_one_letter_code
_entity_poly.pdbx_strand_id
1 'polypeptide(L)' 'KALDELQAEIAGRINRRLVGQTVEVLVEEKHKGKWKGRTRTNKLVFFEDEGDWRGKLAQVKITWAGPWSMQGEVQQRILM' A
#
# COMPACT_ATOMS: atom_id res chain seq x y z
N LYS A 1 20.52 16.00 1.25
CA LYS A 1 20.53 15.39 2.61
C LYS A 1 19.47 16.01 3.50
N ALA A 2 19.64 17.22 4.04
CA ALA A 2 18.61 17.84 4.91
C ALA A 2 17.22 17.97 4.26
N LEU A 3 17.13 18.33 2.97
CA LEU A 3 15.86 18.40 2.24
C LEU A 3 15.19 17.02 2.10
N ASP A 4 15.96 16.00 1.74
CA ASP A 4 15.45 14.63 1.55
C ASP A 4 14.96 14.04 2.87
N GLU A 5 15.66 14.34 3.97
CA GLU A 5 15.30 13.97 5.33
C GLU A 5 13.98 14.63 5.75
N LEU A 6 13.85 15.95 5.54
CA LEU A 6 12.61 16.68 5.81
C LEU A 6 11.44 16.15 4.97
N GLN A 7 11.68 15.86 3.68
CA GLN A 7 10.66 15.29 2.80
C GLN A 7 10.22 13.90 3.28
N ALA A 8 11.16 13.04 3.67
CA ALA A 8 10.86 11.73 4.23
C ALA A 8 10.06 11.84 5.53
N GLU A 9 10.39 12.78 6.42
CA GLU A 9 9.65 13.00 7.66
C GLU A 9 8.19 13.38 7.37
N ILE A 10 7.99 14.38 6.50
CA ILE A 10 6.67 14.88 6.13
C ILE A 10 5.84 13.78 5.45
N ALA A 11 6.41 13.11 4.44
CA ALA A 11 5.74 12.05 3.71
C ALA A 11 5.38 10.88 4.64
N GLY A 12 6.30 10.49 5.52
CA GLY A 12 6.06 9.46 6.53
C GLY A 12 4.92 9.85 7.47
N ARG A 13 4.88 11.09 7.96
CA ARG A 13 3.79 11.58 8.82
C ARG A 13 2.44 11.56 8.12
N ILE A 14 2.37 11.91 6.84
CA ILE A 14 1.13 11.85 6.05
C ILE A 14 0.68 10.40 5.88
N ASN A 15 1.59 9.51 5.46
CA ASN A 15 1.25 8.11 5.21
C ASN A 15 0.88 7.35 6.48
N ARG A 16 1.50 7.66 7.64
CA ARG A 16 1.16 7.05 8.94
C ARG A 16 -0.31 7.19 9.31
N ARG A 17 -0.99 8.24 8.84
CA ARG A 17 -2.44 8.43 9.07
C ARG A 17 -3.29 7.34 8.41
N LEU A 18 -2.76 6.66 7.38
CA LEU A 18 -3.46 5.59 6.67
C LEU A 18 -3.35 4.23 7.36
N VAL A 19 -2.44 4.06 8.33
CA VAL A 19 -2.32 2.81 9.09
C VAL A 19 -3.64 2.51 9.81
N GLY A 20 -4.11 1.28 9.68
CA GLY A 20 -5.41 0.82 10.17
C GLY A 20 -6.58 1.05 9.21
N GLN A 21 -6.44 1.92 8.20
CA GLN A 21 -7.46 2.16 7.19
C GLN A 21 -7.38 1.13 6.06
N THR A 22 -8.53 0.81 5.48
CA THR A 22 -8.61 0.05 4.23
C THR A 22 -8.63 1.00 3.05
N VAL A 23 -7.71 0.79 2.10
CA VAL A 23 -7.61 1.58 0.88
C VAL A 23 -7.74 0.71 -0.34
N GLU A 24 -8.30 1.27 -1.41
CA GLU A 24 -8.34 0.63 -2.72
C GLU A 24 -6.99 0.75 -3.42
N VAL A 25 -6.48 -0.38 -3.91
CA VAL A 25 -5.18 -0.50 -4.57
C VAL A 25 -5.35 -1.13 -5.94
N LEU A 26 -4.95 -0.42 -7.00
CA LEU A 26 -4.79 -1.01 -8.32
C LEU A 26 -3.46 -1.77 -8.37
N VAL A 27 -3.53 -3.08 -8.60
CA VAL A 27 -2.38 -3.97 -8.52
C VAL A 27 -1.68 -4.06 -9.88
N GLU A 28 -0.37 -3.86 -9.89
CA GLU A 28 0.45 -3.77 -11.10
C GLU A 28 1.20 -5.09 -11.38
N GLU A 29 1.95 -5.59 -10.39
CA GLU A 29 2.87 -6.72 -10.57
C GLU A 29 3.24 -7.38 -9.22
N LYS A 30 3.91 -8.53 -9.25
CA LYS A 30 4.64 -9.06 -8.07
C LYS A 30 6.06 -8.52 -8.04
N HIS A 31 6.50 -8.06 -6.87
CA HIS A 31 7.87 -7.63 -6.60
C HIS A 31 8.38 -8.33 -5.34
N LYS A 32 9.45 -9.13 -5.48
CA LYS A 32 10.08 -9.88 -4.37
C LYS A 32 9.08 -10.65 -3.50
N GLY A 33 8.17 -11.38 -4.15
CA GLY A 33 7.16 -12.21 -3.48
C GLY A 33 5.90 -11.49 -3.01
N LYS A 34 5.84 -10.16 -3.05
CA LYS A 34 4.66 -9.37 -2.66
C LYS A 34 3.96 -8.76 -3.88
N TRP A 35 2.64 -8.63 -3.83
CA TRP A 35 1.90 -7.80 -4.78
C TRP A 35 2.25 -6.33 -4.58
N LYS A 36 2.54 -5.63 -5.67
CA LYS A 36 2.83 -4.21 -5.73
C LYS A 36 1.69 -3.51 -6.47
N GLY A 37 1.14 -2.48 -5.88
CA GLY A 37 0.11 -1.66 -6.49
C GLY A 37 0.12 -0.24 -5.99
N ARG A 38 -0.84 0.55 -6.48
CA ARG A 38 -0.96 1.97 -6.13
C ARG A 38 -2.37 2.33 -5.70
N THR A 39 -2.45 3.20 -4.70
CA THR A 39 -3.72 3.83 -4.33
C THR A 39 -4.16 4.85 -5.38
N ARG A 40 -5.40 5.33 -5.30
CA ARG A 40 -5.91 6.44 -6.12
C ARG A 40 -5.09 7.73 -6.03
N THR A 41 -4.37 7.93 -4.92
CA THR A 41 -3.44 9.05 -4.71
C THR A 41 -2.00 8.73 -5.14
N ASN A 42 -1.81 7.69 -5.96
CA ASN A 42 -0.53 7.25 -6.50
C ASN A 42 0.49 6.75 -5.45
N LYS A 43 0.06 6.45 -4.21
CA LYS A 43 0.93 5.90 -3.15
C LYS A 43 1.18 4.41 -3.38
N LEU A 44 2.44 3.99 -3.22
CA LEU A 44 2.87 2.59 -3.39
C LEU A 44 2.46 1.72 -2.20
N VAL A 45 1.85 0.58 -2.47
CA VAL A 45 1.40 -0.40 -1.46
C VAL A 45 1.89 -1.79 -1.83
N PHE A 46 2.37 -2.52 -0.83
CA PHE A 46 2.71 -3.94 -0.94
C PHE A 46 1.82 -4.80 -0.04
N PHE A 47 1.42 -5.97 -0.51
CA PHE A 47 0.73 -6.97 0.31
C PHE A 47 1.04 -8.38 -0.17
N GLU A 48 0.83 -9.37 0.69
CA GLU A 48 1.01 -10.79 0.37
C GLU A 48 -0.36 -11.44 0.19
N ASP A 49 -0.50 -12.25 -0.86
CA ASP A 49 -1.67 -13.09 -1.14
C ASP A 49 -1.30 -14.11 -2.22
N GLU A 50 -1.87 -15.31 -2.15
CA GLU A 50 -1.62 -16.39 -3.12
C GLU A 50 -2.37 -16.18 -4.44
N GLY A 51 -3.49 -15.47 -4.43
CA GLY A 51 -4.31 -15.20 -5.60
C GLY A 51 -3.62 -14.32 -6.64
N ASP A 52 -4.08 -14.42 -7.89
CA ASP A 52 -3.64 -13.53 -8.97
C ASP A 52 -4.38 -12.19 -8.90
N TRP A 53 -3.65 -11.14 -8.54
CA TRP A 53 -4.19 -9.80 -8.39
C TRP A 53 -3.85 -8.87 -9.55
N ARG A 54 -3.05 -9.28 -10.53
CA ARG A 54 -2.57 -8.38 -11.59
C ARG A 54 -3.73 -7.68 -12.32
N GLY A 55 -3.71 -6.35 -12.37
CA GLY A 55 -4.73 -5.52 -13.00
C GLY A 55 -6.05 -5.41 -12.23
N LYS A 56 -6.16 -5.99 -11.04
CA LYS A 56 -7.37 -5.96 -10.20
C LYS A 56 -7.29 -4.87 -9.14
N LEU A 57 -8.44 -4.49 -8.61
CA LEU A 57 -8.56 -3.62 -7.44
C LEU A 57 -8.62 -4.48 -6.18
N ALA A 58 -7.68 -4.29 -5.27
CA ALA A 58 -7.62 -4.93 -3.96
C ALA A 58 -8.02 -3.93 -2.86
N GLN A 59 -8.84 -4.37 -1.92
CA GLN A 59 -9.09 -3.63 -0.68
C GLN A 59 -8.02 -4.03 0.32
N VAL A 60 -7.08 -3.15 0.62
CA VAL A 60 -5.90 -3.46 1.45
C VAL A 60 -5.97 -2.65 2.73
N LYS A 61 -5.99 -3.33 3.88
CA LYS A 61 -5.84 -2.70 5.19
C LYS A 61 -4.36 -2.41 5.42
N ILE A 62 -4.00 -1.13 5.55
CA ILE A 62 -2.61 -0.72 5.75
C ILE A 62 -2.16 -1.09 7.18
N THR A 63 -1.11 -1.89 7.29
CA THR A 63 -0.52 -2.33 8.57
C THR A 63 0.76 -1.58 8.91
N TRP A 64 1.47 -1.06 7.90
CA TRP A 64 2.67 -0.26 8.08
C TRP A 64 2.81 0.82 7.00
N ALA A 65 3.39 1.96 7.35
CA ALA A 65 3.62 3.06 6.43
C ALA A 65 4.99 3.72 6.62
N GLY A 66 5.77 3.79 5.55
CA GLY A 66 6.98 4.59 5.41
C GLY A 66 6.76 5.83 4.53
N PRO A 67 7.81 6.63 4.29
CA PRO A 67 7.70 7.82 3.44
C PRO A 67 7.38 7.49 1.97
N TRP A 68 7.90 6.37 1.47
CA TRP A 68 7.86 6.03 0.05
C TRP A 68 6.90 4.90 -0.30
N SER A 69 6.50 4.10 0.68
CA SER A 69 5.62 2.95 0.49
C SER A 69 4.88 2.58 1.76
N MET A 70 3.86 1.76 1.58
CA MET A 70 3.08 1.16 2.66
C MET A 70 3.04 -0.35 2.47
N GLN A 71 2.73 -1.05 3.56
CA GLN A 71 2.45 -2.48 3.57
C GLN A 71 1.07 -2.70 4.17
N GLY A 72 0.39 -3.75 3.73
CA GLY A 72 -0.91 -4.10 4.24
C GLY A 72 -1.31 -5.53 3.94
N GLU A 73 -2.54 -5.83 4.31
CA GLU A 73 -3.16 -7.14 4.15
C GLU A 73 -4.43 -6.97 3.33
N VAL A 74 -4.62 -7.84 2.33
CA VAL A 74 -5.85 -7.81 1.53
C VAL A 74 -7.03 -8.28 2.38
N GLN A 75 -8.12 -7.53 2.31
CA GLN A 75 -9.38 -7.88 2.93
C GLN A 75 -10.21 -8.64 1.89
N GLN A 76 -10.33 -9.95 2.05
CA GLN A 76 -11.24 -10.72 1.20
C GLN A 76 -12.67 -10.25 1.45
N ARG A 77 -13.32 -9.75 0.40
CA ARG A 77 -14.75 -9.43 0.46
C ARG A 77 -15.50 -10.76 0.47
N ILE A 78 -15.93 -11.20 1.66
CA ILE A 78 -16.94 -12.27 1.75
C ILE A 78 -18.22 -11.67 1.16
N LEU A 79 -18.54 -11.99 -0.08
CA LEU A 79 -19.91 -11.89 -0.56
C LEU A 79 -20.67 -13.05 0.11
N MET A 80 -21.48 -12.71 1.12
CA MET A 80 -22.59 -13.56 1.54
C MET A 80 -23.76 -13.38 0.57
#